data_AF-A0A495IKM0-F1
#
_entry.id   AF-A0A495IKM0-F1
#
_cell.length_a   1.000
_cell.length_b   1.000
_cell.length_c   1.000
_cell.angle_alpha   90.00
_cell.angle_beta   90.00
_cell.angle_gamma   90.00
#
_symmetry.space_group_name_H-M   'P 1'
#
loop_
_entity.id
_entity.type
_entity.pdbx_description
1 polymer ?
#
loop_
_entity_poly.entity_id
_entity_poly.type
_entity_poly.pdbx_seq_one_letter_code
_entity_poly.pdbx_strand_id
1 'polypeptide(L)'
;MSSASPQTPHAPATPSAPRSRAPRLHEIDVVRILTFACVIGVHTTSHTVASTDVPLYGLLALLHFTRQVFFALTAFVLAYGYFAKAAPAPFLRSLPRRLLLVGVPYVTWSVIYFAASNLRSPHYTFGEALAALGLHLVQGTAWYHLYFLLVTMQVYVLFPVFLWVVRKTARFHWLLLSLAFAYQLVITWFYRYSAHSLGFVSAHSKSLFVSYIFFILAGTVAAYHAKEFLAWVRSHRGVVAIITAATGVGTLVFFGVSIANGVSLYRAGTPLQPVIMVWAVGVGLGFLAFGTWWADRRVEGSSLARGVAVVSDRSFGIFLAHPMILWLMLFVGDDWVEGHVPTPWLTLVCYVIVVLLAYGISTVARRTPVSLPLAWRPWRARRRGPAGPAVAKPADAATA
;
A
#
# COMPACT_ATOMS: atom_id res chain seq x y z
N MET A 1 -72.91 -20.27 -18.38
CA MET A 1 -71.96 -20.50 -19.49
C MET A 1 -71.07 -19.27 -19.58
N SER A 2 -69.86 -19.34 -19.02
CA SER A 2 -68.99 -18.18 -18.80
C SER A 2 -67.67 -18.37 -19.54
N SER A 3 -67.17 -17.27 -20.08
CA SER A 3 -66.19 -17.11 -21.15
C SER A 3 -64.74 -17.46 -20.78
N ALA A 4 -64.03 -18.01 -21.77
CA ALA A 4 -62.61 -18.32 -21.75
C ALA A 4 -61.72 -17.07 -21.62
N SER A 5 -60.62 -17.18 -20.85
CA SER A 5 -59.51 -16.23 -20.85
C SER A 5 -58.23 -16.93 -21.37
N PRO A 6 -57.54 -16.38 -22.38
CA PRO A 6 -56.31 -16.98 -22.91
C PRO A 6 -55.09 -16.68 -22.03
N GLN A 7 -54.26 -17.71 -21.84
CA GLN A 7 -52.99 -17.68 -21.10
C GLN A 7 -51.94 -16.85 -21.85
N THR A 8 -51.27 -15.93 -21.15
CA THR A 8 -50.13 -15.16 -21.66
C THR A 8 -48.84 -16.01 -21.61
N PRO A 9 -48.02 -16.06 -22.68
CA PRO A 9 -46.76 -16.77 -22.65
C PRO A 9 -45.72 -16.04 -21.78
N HIS A 10 -45.11 -16.76 -20.84
CA HIS A 10 -43.96 -16.29 -20.07
C HIS A 10 -42.79 -15.96 -21.01
N ALA A 11 -42.39 -14.68 -21.04
CA ALA A 11 -41.19 -14.23 -21.74
C ALA A 11 -39.92 -14.84 -21.10
N PRO A 12 -38.95 -15.31 -21.89
CA PRO A 12 -37.70 -15.86 -21.37
C PRO A 12 -36.89 -14.77 -20.64
N ALA A 13 -36.47 -15.08 -19.41
CA ALA A 13 -35.64 -14.22 -18.58
C ALA A 13 -34.34 -13.87 -19.32
N THR A 14 -34.14 -12.58 -19.60
CA THR A 14 -32.92 -12.06 -20.21
C THR A 14 -31.72 -12.38 -19.32
N PRO A 15 -30.60 -12.87 -19.87
CA PRO A 15 -29.40 -13.13 -19.09
C PRO A 15 -28.93 -11.83 -18.44
N SER A 16 -28.90 -11.81 -17.11
CA SER A 16 -28.37 -10.69 -16.34
C SER A 16 -26.98 -10.30 -16.85
N ALA A 17 -26.85 -9.06 -17.31
CA ALA A 17 -25.60 -8.53 -17.85
C ALA A 17 -24.44 -8.72 -16.84
N PRO A 18 -23.23 -9.08 -17.30
CA PRO A 18 -22.09 -9.22 -16.41
C PRO A 18 -21.84 -7.88 -15.69
N ARG A 19 -21.87 -7.90 -14.35
CA ARG A 19 -21.63 -6.72 -13.51
C ARG A 19 -20.31 -6.08 -13.96
N SER A 20 -20.40 -4.91 -14.59
CA SER A 20 -19.23 -4.19 -15.10
C SER A 20 -18.27 -3.91 -13.94
N ARG A 21 -17.14 -4.62 -13.96
CA ARG A 21 -16.07 -4.40 -13.00
C ARG A 21 -15.35 -3.15 -13.48
N ALA A 22 -15.13 -2.17 -12.61
CA ALA A 22 -14.41 -0.94 -12.96
C ALA A 22 -13.09 -1.30 -13.68
N PRO A 23 -12.69 -0.55 -14.73
CA PRO A 23 -11.46 -0.80 -15.47
C PRO A 23 -10.27 -0.88 -14.52
N ARG A 24 -9.36 -1.83 -14.76
CA ARG A 24 -8.12 -1.94 -13.98
C ARG A 24 -7.18 -0.82 -14.43
N LEU A 25 -6.76 0.04 -13.51
CA LEU A 25 -5.77 1.07 -13.77
C LEU A 25 -4.36 0.45 -13.63
N HIS A 26 -3.69 0.24 -14.74
CA HIS A 26 -2.37 -0.40 -14.79
C HIS A 26 -1.27 0.49 -14.21
N GLU A 27 -1.39 1.80 -14.36
CA GLU A 27 -0.50 2.79 -13.75
C GLU A 27 -0.48 2.68 -12.22
N ILE A 28 -1.63 2.35 -11.62
CA ILE A 28 -1.78 2.17 -10.17
C ILE A 28 -1.11 0.89 -9.67
N ASP A 29 -1.07 -0.16 -10.50
CA ASP A 29 -0.32 -1.38 -10.18
C ASP A 29 1.19 -1.09 -10.11
N VAL A 30 1.71 -0.23 -10.99
CA VAL A 30 3.13 0.18 -10.97
C VAL A 30 3.45 0.98 -9.72
N VAL A 31 2.65 2.01 -9.41
CA VAL A 31 2.83 2.83 -8.19
C VAL A 31 2.86 1.94 -6.94
N ARG A 32 1.97 0.95 -6.88
CA ARG A 32 1.90 -0.02 -5.79
C ARG A 32 3.20 -0.80 -5.66
N ILE A 33 3.69 -1.40 -6.75
CA ILE A 33 4.91 -2.22 -6.74
C ILE A 33 6.11 -1.39 -6.31
N LEU A 34 6.28 -0.19 -6.88
CA LEU A 34 7.38 0.71 -6.53
C LEU A 34 7.32 1.12 -5.06
N THR A 35 6.14 1.48 -4.57
CA THR A 35 5.95 1.86 -3.16
C THR A 35 6.32 0.71 -2.22
N PHE A 36 5.87 -0.52 -2.50
CA PHE A 36 6.21 -1.67 -1.66
C PHE A 36 7.69 -2.08 -1.76
N ALA A 37 8.30 -1.97 -2.94
CA ALA A 37 9.74 -2.17 -3.08
C ALA A 37 10.52 -1.17 -2.21
N CYS A 38 10.13 0.10 -2.25
CA CYS A 38 10.72 1.12 -1.38
C CYS A 38 10.45 0.88 0.11
N VAL A 39 9.31 0.32 0.51
CA VAL A 39 9.05 -0.07 1.92
C VAL A 39 10.06 -1.12 2.39
N ILE A 40 10.32 -2.15 1.57
CA ILE A 40 11.36 -3.14 1.87
C ILE A 40 12.72 -2.45 1.96
N GLY A 41 12.99 -1.49 1.07
CA GLY A 41 14.18 -0.63 1.09
C GLY A 41 14.34 0.14 2.41
N VAL A 42 13.27 0.76 2.92
CA VAL A 42 13.28 1.45 4.23
C VAL A 42 13.74 0.50 5.31
N HIS A 43 13.10 -0.67 5.41
CA HIS A 43 13.35 -1.59 6.51
C HIS A 43 14.73 -2.22 6.44
N THR A 44 15.12 -2.73 5.27
CA THR A 44 16.46 -3.29 5.05
C THR A 44 17.53 -2.25 5.36
N THR A 45 17.46 -1.07 4.76
CA THR A 45 18.42 0.02 5.04
C THR A 45 18.43 0.42 6.50
N SER A 46 17.27 0.59 7.16
CA SER A 46 17.22 1.00 8.56
C SER A 46 17.81 -0.02 9.55
N HIS A 47 17.87 -1.29 9.16
CA HIS A 47 18.39 -2.37 10.00
C HIS A 47 19.85 -2.72 9.69
N THR A 48 20.36 -2.39 8.50
CA THR A 48 21.74 -2.72 8.08
C THR A 48 22.67 -1.52 7.95
N VAL A 49 22.15 -0.29 8.03
CA VAL A 49 22.96 0.92 7.89
C VAL A 49 23.92 1.09 9.07
N ALA A 50 25.20 1.32 8.78
CA ALA A 50 26.17 1.69 9.80
C ALA A 50 25.88 3.11 10.31
N SER A 51 26.11 3.36 11.61
CA SER A 51 25.78 4.63 12.28
C SER A 51 26.48 5.86 11.69
N THR A 52 27.55 5.67 10.92
CA THR A 52 28.35 6.71 10.25
C THR A 52 28.11 6.82 8.73
N ASP A 53 27.27 5.96 8.13
CA ASP A 53 27.09 5.89 6.68
C ASP A 53 26.12 6.97 6.17
N VAL A 54 26.67 8.15 5.88
CA VAL A 54 25.92 9.31 5.38
C VAL A 54 25.13 9.00 4.08
N PRO A 55 25.71 8.35 3.05
CA PRO A 55 24.97 7.99 1.84
C PRO A 55 23.72 7.13 2.11
N LEU A 56 23.83 6.07 2.92
CA LEU A 56 22.69 5.21 3.22
C LEU A 56 21.62 5.92 4.06
N TYR A 57 22.01 6.82 4.98
CA TYR A 57 21.02 7.66 5.68
C TYR A 57 20.34 8.67 4.74
N GLY A 58 21.07 9.21 3.75
CA GLY A 58 20.49 10.06 2.71
C GLY A 58 19.48 9.29 1.83
N LEU A 59 19.83 8.07 1.42
CA LEU A 59 18.92 7.16 0.74
C LEU A 59 17.70 6.84 1.61
N LEU A 60 17.90 6.52 2.89
CA LEU A 60 16.83 6.23 3.83
C LEU A 60 15.87 7.43 4.00
N ALA A 61 16.40 8.66 4.07
CA ALA A 61 15.59 9.87 4.06
C ALA A 61 14.72 9.96 2.80
N LEU A 62 15.28 9.64 1.64
CA LEU A 62 14.53 9.58 0.39
C LEU A 62 13.54 8.40 0.31
N LEU A 63 13.66 7.35 1.11
CA LEU A 63 12.72 6.21 1.12
C LEU A 63 11.53 6.42 2.08
N HIS A 64 11.64 7.36 3.02
CA HIS A 64 10.61 7.58 4.06
C HIS A 64 9.27 8.16 3.57
N PHE A 65 9.14 8.50 2.28
CA PHE A 65 7.85 8.90 1.68
C PHE A 65 6.80 7.78 1.62
N THR A 66 7.24 6.52 1.66
CA THR A 66 6.45 5.34 1.29
C THR A 66 5.09 5.27 1.97
N ARG A 67 5.04 5.61 3.27
CA ARG A 67 3.79 5.61 4.04
C ARG A 67 2.75 6.58 3.48
N GLN A 68 3.19 7.75 3.04
CA GLN A 68 2.33 8.81 2.53
C GLN A 68 1.73 8.44 1.18
N VAL A 69 2.57 7.99 0.26
CA VAL A 69 2.13 7.52 -1.07
C VAL A 69 1.21 6.30 -0.94
N PHE A 70 1.48 5.39 0.00
CA PHE A 70 0.60 4.26 0.28
C PHE A 70 -0.82 4.69 0.68
N PHE A 71 -0.97 5.64 1.60
CA PHE A 71 -2.30 6.09 2.04
C PHE A 71 -3.02 6.91 0.97
N ALA A 72 -2.30 7.72 0.19
CA ALA A 72 -2.86 8.39 -0.98
C ALA A 72 -3.38 7.39 -2.02
N LEU A 73 -2.58 6.36 -2.33
CA LEU A 73 -2.96 5.30 -3.26
C LEU A 73 -4.18 4.52 -2.76
N THR A 74 -4.21 4.19 -1.47
CA THR A 74 -5.31 3.47 -0.84
C THR A 74 -6.62 4.26 -0.93
N ALA A 75 -6.57 5.54 -0.59
CA ALA A 75 -7.72 6.43 -0.70
C ALA A 75 -8.19 6.60 -2.17
N PHE A 76 -7.24 6.79 -3.09
CA PHE A 76 -7.52 6.89 -4.53
C PHE A 76 -8.24 5.65 -5.06
N VAL A 77 -7.73 4.44 -4.80
CA VAL A 77 -8.34 3.19 -5.27
C VAL A 77 -9.74 3.00 -4.68
N LEU A 78 -9.93 3.36 -3.41
CA LEU A 78 -11.20 3.22 -2.73
C LEU A 78 -12.27 4.18 -3.30
N ALA A 79 -11.87 5.44 -3.55
CA ALA A 79 -12.71 6.47 -4.14
C ALA A 79 -12.99 6.25 -5.62
N TYR A 80 -11.98 5.85 -6.39
CA TYR A 80 -12.16 5.55 -7.81
C TYR A 80 -13.17 4.43 -8.02
N GLY A 81 -13.04 3.33 -7.26
CA GLY A 81 -13.99 2.23 -7.30
C GLY A 81 -15.39 2.56 -6.77
N TYR A 82 -15.54 3.65 -6.02
CA TYR A 82 -16.83 4.16 -5.54
C TYR A 82 -17.48 5.08 -6.59
N PHE A 83 -16.73 6.04 -7.15
CA PHE A 83 -17.22 6.96 -8.18
C PHE A 83 -17.46 6.29 -9.53
N ALA A 84 -16.72 5.23 -9.88
CA ALA A 84 -16.89 4.50 -11.14
C ALA A 84 -18.19 3.65 -11.22
N LYS A 85 -18.95 3.50 -10.12
CA LYS A 85 -20.17 2.69 -10.11
C LYS A 85 -21.41 3.55 -10.38
N ALA A 86 -22.17 3.18 -11.41
CA ALA A 86 -23.43 3.86 -11.78
C ALA A 86 -24.48 3.85 -10.66
N ALA A 87 -24.54 2.79 -9.85
CA ALA A 87 -25.36 2.71 -8.64
C ALA A 87 -24.46 2.33 -7.45
N PRO A 88 -23.94 3.32 -6.70
CA PRO A 88 -23.12 3.02 -5.54
C PRO A 88 -23.99 2.35 -4.48
N ALA A 89 -23.93 1.01 -4.38
CA ALA A 89 -24.40 0.32 -3.18
C ALA A 89 -23.77 1.02 -1.96
N PRO A 90 -24.50 1.18 -0.84
CA PRO A 90 -23.98 1.91 0.31
C PRO A 90 -22.61 1.36 0.65
N PHE A 91 -21.58 2.21 0.67
CA PHE A 91 -20.21 1.80 0.95
C PHE A 91 -20.15 0.94 2.24
N LEU A 92 -20.98 1.31 3.21
CA LEU A 92 -21.25 0.60 4.46
C LEU A 92 -21.60 -0.88 4.30
N ARG A 93 -22.34 -1.29 3.25
CA ARG A 93 -22.63 -2.72 3.01
C ARG A 93 -21.38 -3.53 2.67
N SER A 94 -20.34 -2.90 2.13
CA SER A 94 -19.07 -3.55 1.81
C SER A 94 -18.03 -3.43 2.94
N LEU A 95 -18.28 -2.61 3.95
CA LEU A 95 -17.32 -2.29 5.01
C LEU A 95 -16.93 -3.53 5.84
N PRO A 96 -17.86 -4.39 6.33
CA PRO A 96 -17.48 -5.57 7.10
C PRO A 96 -16.56 -6.51 6.32
N ARG A 97 -16.85 -6.74 5.04
CA ARG A 97 -16.02 -7.58 4.18
C ARG A 97 -14.63 -6.98 3.98
N ARG A 98 -14.53 -5.65 3.80
CA ARG A 98 -13.24 -4.96 3.67
C ARG A 98 -12.44 -5.02 4.95
N LEU A 99 -13.08 -4.77 6.09
CA LEU A 99 -12.45 -4.89 7.40
C LEU A 99 -11.98 -6.31 7.67
N LEU A 100 -12.75 -7.35 7.35
CA LEU A 100 -12.30 -8.74 7.50
C LEU A 100 -11.10 -9.08 6.62
N LEU A 101 -11.07 -8.58 5.38
CA LEU A 101 -9.90 -8.77 4.50
C LEU A 101 -8.63 -8.15 5.08
N VAL A 102 -8.76 -7.11 5.92
CA VAL A 102 -7.62 -6.44 6.59
C VAL A 102 -7.30 -6.99 7.97
N GLY A 103 -8.34 -7.13 8.78
CA GLY A 103 -8.27 -7.51 10.17
C GLY A 103 -7.76 -8.94 10.34
N VAL A 104 -8.15 -9.87 9.48
CA VAL A 104 -7.67 -11.26 9.58
C VAL A 104 -6.15 -11.34 9.40
N PRO A 105 -5.54 -10.77 8.34
CA PRO A 105 -4.09 -10.72 8.22
C PRO A 105 -3.42 -9.90 9.33
N TYR A 106 -4.02 -8.78 9.74
CA TYR A 106 -3.50 -7.95 10.83
C TYR A 106 -3.36 -8.72 12.14
N VAL A 107 -4.44 -9.37 12.58
CA VAL A 107 -4.44 -10.17 13.81
C VAL A 107 -3.49 -11.34 13.67
N THR A 108 -3.54 -12.07 12.55
CA THR A 108 -2.68 -13.24 12.33
C THR A 108 -1.20 -12.88 12.42
N TRP A 109 -0.77 -11.85 11.69
CA TRP A 109 0.63 -11.44 11.71
C TRP A 109 1.02 -10.82 13.04
N SER A 110 0.14 -10.08 13.71
CA SER A 110 0.40 -9.57 15.06
C SER A 110 0.70 -10.71 16.04
N VAL A 111 -0.08 -11.80 15.99
CA VAL A 111 0.17 -13.00 16.80
C VAL A 111 1.50 -13.65 16.43
N ILE A 112 1.79 -13.82 15.13
CA ILE A 112 3.05 -14.42 14.66
C ILE A 112 4.27 -13.60 15.15
N TYR A 113 4.26 -12.28 14.97
CA TYR A 113 5.36 -11.42 15.38
C TYR A 113 5.52 -11.36 16.90
N PHE A 114 4.40 -11.27 17.63
CA PHE A 114 4.42 -11.28 19.09
C PHE A 114 4.95 -12.61 19.63
N ALA A 115 4.54 -13.75 19.06
CA ALA A 115 5.08 -15.05 19.44
C ALA A 115 6.58 -15.15 19.14
N ALA A 116 7.02 -14.71 17.95
CA ALA A 116 8.43 -14.73 17.57
C ALA A 116 9.31 -13.87 18.50
N SER A 117 8.84 -12.69 18.91
CA SER A 117 9.58 -11.85 19.88
C SER A 117 9.69 -12.51 21.25
N ASN A 118 8.59 -13.10 21.73
CA ASN A 118 8.54 -13.75 23.04
C ASN A 118 9.36 -15.04 23.12
N LEU A 119 9.43 -15.81 22.02
CA LEU A 119 10.27 -17.01 21.97
C LEU A 119 11.76 -16.67 22.09
N ARG A 120 12.20 -15.54 21.52
CA ARG A 120 13.61 -15.11 21.61
C ARG A 120 13.94 -14.50 22.96
N SER A 121 13.03 -13.73 23.53
CA SER A 121 13.21 -13.08 24.83
C SER A 121 11.91 -13.20 25.61
N PRO A 122 11.78 -14.25 26.44
CA PRO A 122 10.59 -14.46 27.24
C PRO A 122 10.43 -13.33 28.25
N HIS A 123 9.39 -12.51 28.09
CA HIS A 123 9.14 -11.34 28.94
C HIS A 123 7.87 -11.45 29.78
N TYR A 124 6.99 -12.41 29.48
CA TYR A 124 5.63 -12.44 30.03
C TYR A 124 5.24 -13.84 30.50
N THR A 125 4.50 -13.90 31.61
CA THR A 125 3.66 -15.06 31.91
C THR A 125 2.50 -15.16 30.91
N PHE A 126 1.80 -16.29 30.85
CA PHE A 126 0.72 -16.49 29.86
C PHE A 126 -0.39 -15.43 29.93
N GLY A 127 -0.81 -15.04 31.14
CA GLY A 127 -1.84 -14.01 31.34
C GLY A 127 -1.38 -12.62 30.89
N GLU A 128 -0.15 -12.24 31.25
CA GLU A 128 0.46 -10.98 30.83
C GLU A 128 0.68 -10.93 29.31
N ALA A 129 1.04 -12.06 28.71
CA ALA A 129 1.24 -12.17 27.26
C ALA A 129 -0.06 -11.88 26.49
N LEU A 130 -1.20 -12.39 26.99
CA LEU A 130 -2.50 -12.13 26.37
C LEU A 130 -2.92 -10.66 26.50
N ALA A 131 -2.72 -10.05 27.67
CA ALA A 131 -2.99 -8.63 27.89
C ALA A 131 -2.09 -7.73 27.01
N ALA A 132 -0.79 -8.03 26.95
CA ALA A 132 0.17 -7.33 26.11
C ALA A 132 -0.19 -7.45 24.62
N LEU A 133 -0.51 -8.67 24.14
CA LEU A 133 -0.96 -8.88 22.76
C LEU A 133 -2.23 -8.08 22.45
N GLY A 134 -3.19 -8.03 23.38
CA GLY A 134 -4.40 -7.21 23.25
C GLY A 134 -4.06 -5.73 23.05
N LEU A 135 -3.15 -5.19 23.87
CA LEU A 135 -2.69 -3.80 23.76
C LEU A 135 -1.97 -3.56 22.42
N HIS A 136 -1.08 -4.47 22.02
CA HIS A 136 -0.39 -4.39 20.73
C HIS A 136 -1.33 -4.42 19.53
N LEU A 137 -2.41 -5.19 19.60
CA LEU A 137 -3.48 -5.25 18.59
C LEU A 137 -4.30 -3.95 18.53
N VAL A 138 -4.54 -3.30 19.65
CA VAL A 138 -5.28 -2.02 19.66
C VAL A 138 -4.39 -0.88 19.15
N GLN A 139 -3.11 -0.88 19.52
CA GLN A 139 -2.18 0.21 19.20
C GLN A 139 -1.47 0.05 17.85
N GLY A 140 -1.49 -1.14 17.25
CA GLY A 140 -0.74 -1.42 16.01
C GLY A 140 0.75 -1.56 16.25
N THR A 141 1.15 -1.90 17.48
CA THR A 141 2.55 -1.93 17.93
C THR A 141 3.14 -3.34 18.00
N ALA A 142 2.40 -4.37 17.58
CA ALA A 142 2.89 -5.76 17.56
C ALA A 142 4.17 -5.93 16.72
N TRP A 143 4.33 -5.15 15.65
CA TRP A 143 5.59 -4.99 14.92
C TRP A 143 5.61 -3.65 14.20
N TYR A 144 6.80 -3.13 13.88
CA TYR A 144 7.01 -1.76 13.42
C TYR A 144 6.23 -1.32 12.16
N HIS A 145 5.77 -2.27 11.33
CA HIS A 145 5.07 -2.00 10.06
C HIS A 145 3.56 -2.33 10.16
N LEU A 146 3.10 -3.05 11.19
CA LEU A 146 1.72 -3.53 11.24
C LEU A 146 0.69 -2.41 11.45
N TYR A 147 1.11 -1.27 11.99
CA TYR A 147 0.27 -0.08 12.10
C TYR A 147 -0.35 0.33 10.75
N PHE A 148 0.27 0.02 9.61
CA PHE A 148 -0.28 0.31 8.27
C PHE A 148 -1.66 -0.32 8.07
N LEU A 149 -1.85 -1.55 8.57
CA LEU A 149 -3.13 -2.26 8.48
C LEU A 149 -4.15 -1.61 9.41
N LEU A 150 -3.73 -1.24 10.62
CA LEU A 150 -4.58 -0.54 11.57
C LEU A 150 -5.08 0.79 11.00
N VAL A 151 -4.20 1.62 10.45
CA VAL A 151 -4.57 2.89 9.80
C VAL A 151 -5.44 2.63 8.56
N THR A 152 -5.17 1.59 7.78
CA THR A 152 -6.02 1.21 6.63
C THR A 152 -7.46 0.89 7.08
N MET A 153 -7.63 0.19 8.20
CA MET A 153 -8.95 -0.07 8.78
C MET A 153 -9.62 1.23 9.24
N GLN A 154 -8.89 2.15 9.88
CA GLN A 154 -9.41 3.48 10.24
C GLN A 154 -9.88 4.25 9.00
N VAL A 155 -9.08 4.26 7.92
CA VAL A 155 -9.44 4.88 6.65
C VAL A 155 -10.69 4.24 6.06
N TYR A 156 -10.87 2.91 6.14
CA TYR A 156 -12.08 2.24 5.67
C TYR A 156 -13.31 2.67 6.46
N VAL A 157 -13.23 2.76 7.79
CA VAL A 157 -14.34 3.20 8.65
C VAL A 157 -14.70 4.66 8.37
N LEU A 158 -13.69 5.53 8.26
CA LEU A 158 -13.86 6.98 8.07
C LEU A 158 -14.09 7.38 6.61
N PHE A 159 -14.00 6.43 5.68
CA PHE A 159 -14.13 6.72 4.26
C PHE A 159 -15.42 7.47 3.86
N PRO A 160 -16.61 7.17 4.43
CA PRO A 160 -17.82 7.95 4.14
C PRO A 160 -17.66 9.45 4.47
N VAL A 161 -16.91 9.78 5.52
CA VAL A 161 -16.63 11.17 5.92
C VAL A 161 -15.73 11.84 4.89
N PHE A 162 -14.65 11.18 4.46
CA PHE A 162 -13.76 11.73 3.42
C PHE A 162 -14.51 11.96 2.11
N LEU A 163 -15.36 11.02 1.69
CA LEU A 163 -16.22 11.20 0.52
C LEU A 163 -17.18 12.37 0.67
N TRP A 164 -17.78 12.53 1.85
CA TRP A 164 -18.69 13.63 2.14
C TRP A 164 -17.97 14.99 2.07
N VAL A 165 -16.80 15.11 2.68
CA VAL A 165 -15.97 16.34 2.64
C VAL A 165 -15.62 16.69 1.20
N VAL A 166 -15.09 15.74 0.41
CA VAL A 166 -14.71 15.96 -1.00
C VAL A 166 -15.93 16.38 -1.83
N ARG A 167 -17.08 15.71 -1.69
CA ARG A 167 -18.30 16.11 -2.42
C ARG A 167 -18.79 17.50 -2.03
N LYS A 168 -18.77 17.84 -0.74
CA LYS A 168 -19.22 19.15 -0.25
C LYS A 168 -18.30 20.28 -0.68
N THR A 169 -17.02 19.99 -0.87
CA THR A 169 -15.99 20.95 -1.27
C THR A 169 -15.67 20.91 -2.76
N ALA A 170 -16.54 20.33 -3.61
CA ALA A 170 -16.28 20.11 -5.04
C ALA A 170 -15.80 21.37 -5.80
N ARG A 171 -16.25 22.57 -5.39
CA ARG A 171 -15.86 23.86 -5.98
C ARG A 171 -14.52 24.42 -5.46
N PHE A 172 -14.00 23.88 -4.36
CA PHE A 172 -12.88 24.43 -3.59
C PHE A 172 -11.82 23.36 -3.25
N HIS A 173 -11.66 22.33 -4.09
CA HIS A 173 -10.67 21.28 -3.83
C HIS A 173 -9.24 21.80 -3.70
N TRP A 174 -8.88 22.88 -4.42
CA TRP A 174 -7.58 23.52 -4.25
C TRP A 174 -7.40 24.03 -2.81
N LEU A 175 -8.42 24.68 -2.24
CA LEU A 175 -8.38 25.20 -0.87
C LEU A 175 -8.37 24.05 0.14
N LEU A 176 -9.19 23.01 -0.07
CA LEU A 176 -9.19 21.80 0.77
C LEU A 176 -7.79 21.18 0.82
N LEU A 177 -7.14 20.99 -0.33
CA LEU A 177 -5.82 20.39 -0.41
C LEU A 177 -4.75 21.30 0.20
N SER A 178 -4.81 22.62 -0.02
CA SER A 178 -3.88 23.58 0.60
C SER A 178 -3.99 23.59 2.13
N LEU A 179 -5.21 23.62 2.67
CA LEU A 179 -5.44 23.57 4.12
C LEU A 179 -5.01 22.22 4.71
N ALA A 180 -5.31 21.12 4.03
CA ALA A 180 -4.88 19.79 4.46
C ALA A 180 -3.36 19.66 4.42
N PHE A 181 -2.69 20.24 3.41
CA PHE A 181 -1.24 20.23 3.31
C PHE A 181 -0.59 21.08 4.40
N ALA A 182 -1.11 22.29 4.66
CA ALA A 182 -0.67 23.12 5.77
C ALA A 182 -0.83 22.37 7.11
N TYR A 183 -1.97 21.74 7.33
CA TYR A 183 -2.20 20.87 8.48
C TYR A 183 -1.15 19.74 8.57
N GLN A 184 -0.83 19.08 7.45
CA GLN A 184 0.16 18.00 7.40
C GLN A 184 1.57 18.48 7.77
N LEU A 185 1.97 19.68 7.34
CA LEU A 185 3.25 20.29 7.72
C LEU A 185 3.26 20.64 9.22
N VAL A 186 2.17 21.22 9.74
CA VAL A 186 2.04 21.58 11.15
C VAL A 186 2.09 20.34 12.05
N ILE A 187 1.30 19.31 11.75
CA ILE A 187 1.23 18.11 12.60
C ILE A 187 2.55 17.34 12.61
N THR A 188 3.24 17.26 11.48
CA THR A 188 4.57 16.60 11.39
C THR A 188 5.65 17.42 12.07
N TRP A 189 5.58 18.76 11.99
CA TRP A 189 6.42 19.63 12.77
C TRP A 189 6.25 19.39 14.27
N PHE A 190 5.01 19.30 14.77
CA PHE A 190 4.75 18.98 16.17
C PHE A 190 5.33 17.61 16.57
N TYR A 191 5.10 16.57 15.76
CA TYR A 191 5.67 15.25 16.04
C TYR A 191 7.20 15.25 16.10
N ARG A 192 7.84 16.13 15.34
CA ARG A 192 9.31 16.19 15.24
C ARG A 192 9.94 17.09 16.30
N TYR A 193 9.39 18.28 16.50
CA TYR A 193 10.03 19.37 17.24
C TYR A 193 9.34 19.67 18.58
N SER A 194 8.12 19.19 18.79
CA SER A 194 7.34 19.44 20.01
C SER A 194 6.47 18.24 20.34
N ALA A 195 7.09 17.05 20.37
CA ALA A 195 6.36 15.78 20.49
C ALA A 195 5.50 15.70 21.77
N HIS A 196 5.90 16.39 22.85
CA HIS A 196 5.16 16.38 24.11
C HIS A 196 3.88 17.23 24.09
N SER A 197 3.71 18.16 23.13
CA SER A 197 2.61 19.14 23.16
C SER A 197 1.25 18.56 22.80
N LEU A 198 1.18 17.43 22.10
CA LEU A 198 -0.08 16.82 21.62
C LEU A 198 -0.46 15.53 22.35
N GLY A 199 0.25 15.18 23.42
CA GLY A 199 -0.04 14.02 24.28
C GLY A 199 -0.27 12.73 23.50
N PHE A 200 -1.49 12.18 23.60
CA PHE A 200 -1.90 10.94 22.94
C PHE A 200 -1.64 10.92 21.43
N VAL A 201 -1.86 12.04 20.75
CA VAL A 201 -1.75 12.13 19.28
C VAL A 201 -0.29 11.99 18.84
N SER A 202 0.66 12.56 19.59
CA SER A 202 2.09 12.37 19.33
C SER A 202 2.56 10.96 19.66
N ALA A 203 2.10 10.40 20.79
CA ALA A 203 2.42 9.04 21.19
C ALA A 203 2.00 7.99 20.14
N HIS A 204 0.90 8.26 19.43
CA HIS A 204 0.36 7.39 18.38
C HIS A 204 0.49 7.98 16.98
N SER A 205 1.47 8.88 16.77
CA SER A 205 1.72 9.59 15.49
C SER A 205 1.97 8.69 14.27
N LYS A 206 2.24 7.39 14.48
CA LYS A 206 2.35 6.41 13.39
C LYS A 206 1.01 5.72 13.12
N SER A 207 0.22 5.46 14.16
CA SER A 207 -0.94 4.57 14.15
C SER A 207 -2.28 5.29 13.97
N LEU A 208 -2.31 6.62 13.93
CA LEU A 208 -3.53 7.40 13.74
C LEU A 208 -3.67 7.91 12.30
N PHE A 209 -4.87 7.81 11.72
CA PHE A 209 -5.18 8.38 10.41
C PHE A 209 -4.93 9.90 10.34
N VAL A 210 -5.01 10.57 11.49
CA VAL A 210 -4.74 11.99 11.71
C VAL A 210 -3.39 12.41 11.14
N SER A 211 -2.40 11.52 11.22
CA SER A 211 -1.04 11.75 10.72
C SER A 211 -0.91 11.71 9.19
N TYR A 212 -2.01 11.43 8.47
CA TYR A 212 -2.03 11.19 7.02
C TYR A 212 -3.18 11.90 6.30
N ILE A 213 -3.86 12.85 6.96
CA ILE A 213 -5.09 13.48 6.45
C ILE A 213 -4.90 14.06 5.04
N PHE A 214 -3.79 14.76 4.80
CA PHE A 214 -3.52 15.35 3.48
C PHE A 214 -3.46 14.28 2.40
N PHE A 215 -2.71 13.21 2.61
CA PHE A 215 -2.54 12.17 1.59
C PHE A 215 -3.83 11.40 1.34
N ILE A 216 -4.64 11.14 2.38
CA ILE A 216 -5.96 10.53 2.23
C ILE A 216 -6.90 11.42 1.41
N LEU A 217 -6.95 12.73 1.71
CA LEU A 217 -7.76 13.68 0.95
C LEU A 217 -7.25 13.87 -0.48
N ALA A 218 -5.94 14.01 -0.67
CA ALA A 218 -5.30 14.12 -1.99
C ALA A 218 -5.63 12.92 -2.87
N GLY A 219 -5.53 11.70 -2.34
CA GLY A 219 -5.93 10.48 -3.05
C GLY A 219 -7.42 10.47 -3.41
N THR A 220 -8.28 10.89 -2.48
CA THR A 220 -9.73 10.94 -2.68
C THR A 220 -10.13 11.99 -3.73
N VAL A 221 -9.53 13.18 -3.69
CA VAL A 221 -9.74 14.27 -4.66
C VAL A 221 -9.20 13.89 -6.03
N ALA A 222 -8.01 13.28 -6.10
CA ALA A 222 -7.44 12.78 -7.34
C ALA A 222 -8.35 11.73 -7.99
N ALA A 223 -9.01 10.88 -7.19
CA ALA A 223 -9.97 9.91 -7.69
C ALA A 223 -11.31 10.53 -8.13
N TYR A 224 -11.73 11.62 -7.48
CA TYR A 224 -12.91 12.38 -7.89
C TYR A 224 -12.71 12.99 -9.29
N HIS A 225 -11.50 13.49 -9.56
CA HIS A 225 -11.08 14.07 -10.85
C HIS A 225 -10.21 13.11 -11.66
N ALA A 226 -10.44 11.80 -11.57
CA ALA A 226 -9.49 10.80 -12.06
C ALA A 226 -9.18 10.93 -13.56
N LYS A 227 -10.17 11.27 -14.38
CA LYS A 227 -10.00 11.39 -15.84
C LYS A 227 -9.08 12.56 -16.17
N GLU A 228 -9.40 13.73 -15.63
CA GLU A 228 -8.68 14.99 -15.86
C GLU A 228 -7.28 14.93 -15.24
N PHE A 229 -7.16 14.42 -14.02
CA PHE A 229 -5.90 14.29 -13.30
C PHE A 229 -4.93 13.35 -14.02
N LEU A 230 -5.39 12.16 -14.42
CA LEU A 230 -4.54 11.21 -15.15
C LEU A 230 -4.19 11.71 -16.56
N ALA A 231 -5.07 12.47 -17.22
CA ALA A 231 -4.74 13.11 -18.50
C ALA A 231 -3.66 14.18 -18.33
N TRP A 232 -3.78 15.01 -17.29
CA TRP A 232 -2.79 16.04 -16.96
C TRP A 232 -1.41 15.44 -16.67
N VAL A 233 -1.34 14.37 -15.87
CA VAL A 233 -0.06 13.68 -15.59
C VAL A 233 0.57 13.13 -16.87
N ARG A 234 -0.24 12.57 -17.79
CA ARG A 234 0.26 12.05 -19.07
C ARG A 234 0.84 13.15 -19.97
N SER A 235 0.21 14.31 -20.03
CA SER A 235 0.69 15.43 -20.85
C SER A 235 1.86 16.21 -20.24
N HIS A 236 2.07 16.12 -18.91
CA HIS A 236 3.08 16.90 -18.20
C HIS A 236 4.18 16.05 -17.55
N ARG A 237 4.48 14.86 -18.08
CA ARG A 237 5.49 13.95 -17.50
C ARG A 237 6.85 14.60 -17.24
N GLY A 238 7.33 15.45 -18.15
CA GLY A 238 8.60 16.17 -18.00
C GLY A 238 8.56 17.14 -16.81
N VAL A 239 7.48 17.92 -16.68
CA VAL A 239 7.28 18.83 -15.55
C VAL A 239 7.18 18.06 -14.24
N VAL A 240 6.44 16.95 -14.22
CA VAL A 240 6.34 16.08 -13.04
C VAL A 240 7.72 15.52 -12.66
N ALA A 241 8.52 15.08 -13.63
CA ALA A 241 9.87 14.60 -13.37
C ALA A 241 10.78 15.68 -12.77
N ILE A 242 10.68 16.93 -13.25
CA ILE A 242 11.41 18.07 -12.68
C ILE A 242 10.95 18.34 -11.24
N ILE A 243 9.65 18.32 -10.97
CA ILE A 243 9.11 18.50 -9.60
C ILE A 243 9.61 17.37 -8.69
N THR A 244 9.56 16.12 -9.13
CA THR A 244 10.12 14.98 -8.39
C THR A 244 11.61 15.20 -8.11
N ALA A 245 12.42 15.52 -9.12
CA ALA A 245 13.86 15.76 -8.92
C ALA A 245 14.13 16.93 -7.96
N ALA A 246 13.46 18.06 -8.14
CA ALA A 246 13.61 19.24 -7.30
C ALA A 246 13.28 18.96 -5.83
N THR A 247 12.17 18.26 -5.57
CA THR A 247 11.77 17.89 -4.19
C THR A 247 12.69 16.83 -3.57
N GLY A 248 13.21 15.90 -4.36
CA GLY A 248 14.21 14.93 -3.92
C GLY A 248 15.54 15.60 -3.55
N VAL A 249 16.05 16.47 -4.43
CA VAL A 249 17.25 17.29 -4.16
C VAL A 249 17.03 18.17 -2.94
N GLY A 250 15.88 18.85 -2.83
CA GLY A 250 15.53 19.66 -1.67
C GLY A 250 15.53 18.87 -0.35
N THR A 251 15.13 17.60 -0.38
CA THR A 251 15.19 16.71 0.79
C THR A 251 16.63 16.35 1.16
N LEU A 252 17.48 16.06 0.18
CA LEU A 252 18.90 15.79 0.42
C LEU A 252 19.65 17.04 0.90
N VAL A 253 19.33 18.22 0.36
CA VAL A 253 19.88 19.50 0.83
C VAL A 253 19.44 19.76 2.27
N PHE A 254 18.16 19.60 2.59
CA PHE A 254 17.67 19.73 3.96
C PHE A 254 18.35 18.74 4.92
N PHE A 255 18.55 17.49 4.47
CA PHE A 255 19.26 16.47 5.22
C PHE A 255 20.72 16.88 5.48
N GLY A 256 21.45 17.31 4.46
CA GLY A 256 22.84 17.76 4.58
C GLY A 256 22.98 19.00 5.49
N VAL A 257 22.10 19.99 5.33
CA VAL A 257 22.06 21.18 6.19
C VAL A 257 21.73 20.80 7.63
N SER A 258 20.81 19.86 7.87
CA SER A 258 20.50 19.39 9.22
C SER A 258 21.72 18.77 9.90
N ILE A 259 22.49 17.97 9.16
CA ILE A 259 23.72 17.34 9.67
C ILE A 259 24.79 18.40 9.96
N ALA A 260 24.96 19.37 9.06
CA ALA A 260 25.89 20.49 9.25
C ALA A 260 25.54 21.32 10.50
N ASN A 261 24.27 21.37 10.89
CA ASN A 261 23.79 22.01 12.12
C ASN A 261 23.82 21.07 13.35
N GLY A 262 24.53 19.93 13.29
CA GLY A 262 24.73 19.03 14.42
C GLY A 262 23.58 18.05 14.70
N VAL A 263 22.60 17.93 13.80
CA VAL A 263 21.53 16.91 13.94
C VAL A 263 22.09 15.54 13.53
N SER A 264 21.89 14.51 14.36
CA SER A 264 22.33 13.14 14.02
C SER A 264 21.70 12.62 12.72
N LEU A 265 22.40 11.74 12.00
CA LEU A 265 21.97 11.20 10.71
C LEU A 265 20.53 10.63 10.75
N TYR A 266 20.24 9.82 11.77
CA TYR A 266 18.90 9.25 12.00
C TYR A 266 17.82 10.34 12.17
N ARG A 267 18.13 11.39 12.95
CA ARG A 267 17.19 12.48 13.24
C ARG A 267 17.04 13.44 12.07
N ALA A 268 18.08 13.62 11.25
CA ALA A 268 18.03 14.45 10.05
C ALA A 268 17.14 13.82 8.98
N GLY A 269 17.22 12.50 8.78
CA GLY A 269 16.47 11.76 7.76
C GLY A 269 15.14 11.12 8.21
N THR A 270 14.67 11.41 9.42
CA THR A 270 13.48 10.74 10.01
C THR A 270 12.19 10.97 9.20
N PRO A 271 11.25 10.00 9.13
CA PRO A 271 10.00 10.14 8.36
C PRO A 271 9.06 11.23 8.86
N LEU A 272 9.34 11.80 10.03
CA LEU A 272 8.55 12.88 10.65
C LEU A 272 8.99 14.28 10.20
N GLN A 273 10.07 14.41 9.42
CA GLN A 273 10.49 15.71 8.92
C GLN A 273 9.44 16.32 7.98
N PRO A 274 9.06 17.60 8.15
CA PRO A 274 8.10 18.25 7.25
C PRO A 274 8.50 18.22 5.78
N VAL A 275 9.80 18.28 5.47
CA VAL A 275 10.33 18.18 4.09
C VAL A 275 9.92 16.87 3.42
N ILE A 276 9.74 15.78 4.18
CA ILE A 276 9.31 14.49 3.65
C ILE A 276 7.88 14.56 3.11
N MET A 277 7.03 15.48 3.61
CA MET A 277 5.69 15.66 3.07
C MET A 277 5.72 16.27 1.67
N VAL A 278 6.63 17.23 1.44
CA VAL A 278 6.88 17.85 0.13
C VAL A 278 7.45 16.79 -0.83
N TRP A 279 8.45 16.04 -0.39
CA TRP A 279 9.03 14.92 -1.14
C TRP A 279 7.99 13.86 -1.51
N ALA A 280 7.14 13.48 -0.55
CA ALA A 280 6.12 12.47 -0.77
C ALA A 280 5.11 12.86 -1.87
N VAL A 281 4.77 14.14 -1.99
CA VAL A 281 3.97 14.64 -3.12
C VAL A 281 4.74 14.49 -4.44
N GLY A 282 5.98 14.97 -4.48
CA GLY A 282 6.82 14.94 -5.68
C GLY A 282 7.08 13.52 -6.18
N VAL A 283 7.51 12.61 -5.31
CA VAL A 283 7.77 11.20 -5.67
C VAL A 283 6.49 10.41 -5.96
N GLY A 284 5.38 10.70 -5.27
CA GLY A 284 4.08 10.09 -5.57
C GLY A 284 3.60 10.43 -6.97
N LEU A 285 3.71 11.71 -7.37
CA LEU A 285 3.44 12.15 -8.74
C LEU A 285 4.44 11.54 -9.73
N GLY A 286 5.73 11.48 -9.39
CA GLY A 286 6.77 10.86 -10.21
C GLY A 286 6.51 9.38 -10.50
N PHE A 287 6.13 8.62 -9.47
CA PHE A 287 5.73 7.21 -9.61
C PHE A 287 4.48 7.06 -10.47
N LEU A 288 3.52 7.97 -10.34
CA LEU A 288 2.33 7.97 -11.18
C LEU A 288 2.67 8.32 -12.64
N ALA A 289 3.54 9.31 -12.88
CA ALA A 289 4.00 9.68 -14.21
C ALA A 289 4.73 8.51 -14.89
N PHE A 290 5.63 7.85 -14.16
CA PHE A 290 6.28 6.62 -14.62
C PHE A 290 5.26 5.49 -14.87
N GLY A 291 4.31 5.31 -13.95
CA GLY A 291 3.24 4.32 -14.08
C GLY A 291 2.38 4.55 -15.32
N THR A 292 2.00 5.79 -15.63
CA THR A 292 1.27 6.11 -16.87
C THR A 292 2.14 5.91 -18.10
N TRP A 293 3.43 6.27 -18.05
CA TRP A 293 4.36 6.08 -19.16
C TRP A 293 4.51 4.61 -19.52
N TRP A 294 4.61 3.76 -18.50
CA TRP A 294 4.66 2.30 -18.67
C TRP A 294 3.31 1.76 -19.17
N ALA A 295 2.20 2.21 -18.57
CA ALA A 295 0.86 1.76 -18.95
C ALA A 295 0.51 2.07 -20.41
N ASP A 296 0.95 3.23 -20.93
CA ASP A 296 0.70 3.62 -22.33
C ASP A 296 1.57 2.82 -23.32
N ARG A 297 2.73 2.28 -22.87
CA ARG A 297 3.65 1.45 -23.67
C ARG A 297 3.49 -0.05 -23.42
N ARG A 298 2.57 -0.43 -22.54
CA ARG A 298 2.31 -1.81 -22.16
C ARG A 298 1.78 -2.57 -23.38
N VAL A 299 2.48 -3.64 -23.74
CA VAL A 299 1.95 -4.67 -24.64
C VAL A 299 1.10 -5.64 -23.83
N GLU A 300 -0.19 -5.72 -24.15
CA GLU A 300 -1.11 -6.65 -23.50
C GLU A 300 -0.64 -8.10 -23.68
N GLY A 301 -0.70 -8.90 -22.61
CA GLY A 301 -0.25 -10.29 -22.66
C GLY A 301 1.27 -10.51 -22.68
N SER A 302 2.10 -9.46 -22.68
CA SER A 302 3.56 -9.64 -22.55
C SER A 302 3.97 -10.28 -21.22
N SER A 303 5.15 -10.90 -21.18
CA SER A 303 5.74 -11.46 -19.95
C SER A 303 5.89 -10.39 -18.87
N LEU A 304 6.30 -9.18 -19.25
CA LEU A 304 6.41 -8.03 -18.34
C LEU A 304 5.05 -7.61 -17.78
N ALA A 305 4.01 -7.48 -18.62
CA ALA A 305 2.66 -7.14 -18.16
C ALA A 305 2.10 -8.21 -17.20
N ARG A 306 2.35 -9.49 -17.48
CA ARG A 306 2.01 -10.59 -16.57
C ARG A 306 2.80 -10.51 -15.26
N GLY A 307 4.10 -10.24 -15.33
CA GLY A 307 4.98 -10.07 -14.17
C GLY A 307 4.51 -8.95 -13.24
N VAL A 308 4.24 -7.76 -13.79
CA VAL A 308 3.68 -6.63 -13.04
C VAL A 308 2.36 -7.01 -12.37
N ALA A 309 1.43 -7.64 -13.10
CA ALA A 309 0.16 -8.07 -12.50
C ALA A 309 0.37 -9.11 -11.38
N VAL A 310 1.32 -10.04 -11.56
CA VAL A 310 1.69 -11.10 -10.60
C VAL A 310 2.30 -10.51 -9.33
N VAL A 311 3.20 -9.53 -9.47
CA VAL A 311 3.87 -8.87 -8.34
C VAL A 311 2.91 -7.93 -7.61
N SER A 312 2.14 -7.10 -8.32
CA SER A 312 1.09 -6.24 -7.72
C SER A 312 0.09 -7.06 -6.89
N ASP A 313 -0.28 -8.24 -7.40
CA ASP A 313 -1.15 -9.17 -6.69
C ASP A 313 -0.49 -9.78 -5.44
N ARG A 314 0.84 -9.88 -5.39
CA ARG A 314 1.64 -10.40 -4.25
C ARG A 314 2.06 -9.34 -3.26
N SER A 315 2.06 -8.06 -3.65
CA SER A 315 2.75 -7.02 -2.87
C SER A 315 2.30 -6.95 -1.42
N PHE A 316 1.02 -7.24 -1.14
CA PHE A 316 0.53 -7.24 0.24
C PHE A 316 1.08 -8.42 1.08
N GLY A 317 1.13 -9.63 0.53
CA GLY A 317 1.73 -10.77 1.24
C GLY A 317 3.24 -10.60 1.42
N ILE A 318 3.92 -10.04 0.39
CA ILE A 318 5.33 -9.64 0.47
C ILE A 318 5.52 -8.62 1.60
N PHE A 319 4.65 -7.61 1.67
CA PHE A 319 4.67 -6.60 2.73
C PHE A 319 4.55 -7.20 4.13
N LEU A 320 3.72 -8.23 4.33
CA LEU A 320 3.59 -8.83 5.66
C LEU A 320 4.77 -9.72 6.04
N ALA A 321 5.34 -10.44 5.08
CA ALA A 321 6.39 -11.42 5.34
C ALA A 321 7.80 -10.82 5.43
N HIS A 322 8.07 -9.70 4.76
CA HIS A 322 9.43 -9.16 4.65
C HIS A 322 10.11 -8.84 6.00
N PRO A 323 9.42 -8.33 7.04
CA PRO A 323 10.05 -8.04 8.33
C PRO A 323 10.44 -9.31 9.08
N MET A 324 9.63 -10.37 8.96
CA MET A 324 9.97 -11.67 9.53
C MET A 324 11.22 -12.24 8.85
N ILE A 325 11.32 -12.16 7.53
CA ILE A 325 12.50 -12.65 6.80
C ILE A 325 13.74 -11.85 7.19
N LEU A 326 13.63 -10.52 7.21
CA LEU A 326 14.72 -9.64 7.64
C LEU A 326 15.14 -9.95 9.08
N TRP A 327 14.17 -10.16 9.98
CA TRP A 327 14.43 -10.51 11.36
C TRP A 327 15.12 -11.87 11.49
N LEU A 328 14.66 -12.89 10.76
CA LEU A 328 15.32 -14.20 10.72
C LEU A 328 16.75 -14.09 10.17
N MET A 329 16.97 -13.33 9.10
CA MET A 329 18.29 -13.17 8.49
C MET A 329 19.30 -12.45 9.39
N LEU A 330 18.85 -11.40 10.08
CA LEU A 330 19.74 -10.57 10.89
C LEU A 330 19.90 -11.10 12.32
N PHE A 331 18.90 -11.79 12.87
CA PHE A 331 18.91 -12.14 14.30
C PHE A 331 18.85 -13.65 14.58
N VAL A 332 18.56 -14.50 13.59
CA VAL A 332 18.58 -15.96 13.77
C VAL A 332 19.84 -16.52 13.11
N GLY A 333 20.78 -16.97 13.93
CA GLY A 333 22.08 -17.53 13.51
C GLY A 333 23.28 -16.62 13.79
N ASP A 334 23.34 -15.99 14.97
CA ASP A 334 24.50 -15.22 15.46
C ASP A 334 25.06 -14.20 14.44
N ASP A 335 24.19 -13.37 13.88
CA ASP A 335 24.56 -12.32 12.93
C ASP A 335 25.32 -12.84 11.69
N TRP A 336 25.10 -14.10 11.29
CA TRP A 336 25.84 -14.77 10.20
C TRP A 336 25.96 -13.93 8.93
N VAL A 337 24.87 -13.26 8.53
CA VAL A 337 24.87 -12.41 7.33
C VAL A 337 25.77 -11.19 7.52
N GLU A 338 25.74 -10.55 8.70
CA GLU A 338 26.62 -9.41 9.01
C GLU A 338 28.09 -9.85 9.11
N GLY A 339 28.35 -11.07 9.59
CA GLY A 339 29.69 -11.65 9.66
C GLY A 339 30.31 -12.03 8.31
N HIS A 340 29.50 -12.32 7.29
CA HIS A 340 29.98 -12.79 5.97
C HIS A 340 29.82 -11.77 4.84
N VAL A 341 28.97 -10.74 4.99
CA VAL A 341 28.74 -9.71 3.97
C VAL A 341 29.28 -8.37 4.46
N PRO A 342 30.41 -7.89 3.91
CA PRO A 342 30.99 -6.62 4.33
C PRO A 342 30.11 -5.43 3.95
N THR A 343 30.21 -4.34 4.72
CA THR A 343 29.70 -3.03 4.30
C THR A 343 30.50 -2.54 3.08
N PRO A 344 29.88 -1.89 2.08
CA PRO A 344 28.50 -1.41 2.02
C PRO A 344 27.48 -2.42 1.42
N TRP A 345 27.91 -3.64 1.08
CA TRP A 345 27.08 -4.61 0.34
C TRP A 345 25.97 -5.23 1.17
N LEU A 346 26.12 -5.25 2.50
CA LEU A 346 25.14 -5.82 3.44
C LEU A 346 23.70 -5.39 3.14
N THR A 347 23.46 -4.09 3.01
CA THR A 347 22.13 -3.54 2.73
C THR A 347 21.55 -4.05 1.41
N LEU A 348 22.35 -4.07 0.35
CA LEU A 348 21.91 -4.50 -0.98
C LEU A 348 21.60 -6.01 -0.99
N VAL A 349 22.48 -6.81 -0.40
CA VAL A 349 22.32 -8.27 -0.32
C VAL A 349 21.08 -8.63 0.50
N CYS A 350 20.92 -8.03 1.69
CA CYS A 350 19.72 -8.20 2.50
C CYS A 350 18.45 -7.79 1.74
N TYR A 351 18.48 -6.66 1.04
CA TYR A 351 17.34 -6.22 0.23
C TYR A 351 16.95 -7.25 -0.85
N VAL A 352 17.91 -7.73 -1.63
CA VAL A 352 17.65 -8.71 -2.70
C VAL A 352 17.11 -10.01 -2.12
N ILE A 353 17.73 -10.55 -1.08
CA ILE A 353 17.29 -11.81 -0.46
C ILE A 353 15.89 -11.66 0.13
N VAL A 354 15.62 -10.58 0.87
CA VAL A 354 14.30 -10.32 1.46
C VAL A 354 13.22 -10.23 0.37
N VAL A 355 13.47 -9.53 -0.74
CA VAL A 355 12.52 -9.45 -1.86
C VAL A 355 12.23 -10.83 -2.46
N LEU A 356 13.28 -11.63 -2.72
CA LEU A 356 13.15 -12.95 -3.33
C LEU A 356 12.41 -13.93 -2.42
N LEU A 357 12.79 -14.00 -1.14
CA LEU A 357 12.16 -14.88 -0.17
C LEU A 357 10.72 -14.47 0.13
N ALA A 358 10.44 -13.17 0.29
CA ALA A 358 9.10 -12.67 0.53
C ALA A 358 8.18 -12.96 -0.67
N TYR A 359 8.70 -12.83 -1.89
CA TYR A 359 7.99 -13.22 -3.10
C TYR A 359 7.71 -14.73 -3.14
N GLY A 360 8.70 -15.57 -2.79
CA GLY A 360 8.57 -17.02 -2.70
C GLY A 360 7.49 -17.45 -1.70
N ILE A 361 7.60 -17.00 -0.45
CA ILE A 361 6.64 -17.29 0.63
C ILE A 361 5.23 -16.82 0.24
N SER A 362 5.09 -15.60 -0.29
CA SER A 362 3.80 -15.09 -0.74
C SER A 362 3.20 -15.93 -1.88
N THR A 363 4.05 -16.46 -2.77
CA THR A 363 3.62 -17.34 -3.86
C THR A 363 3.13 -18.69 -3.36
N VAL A 364 3.81 -19.28 -2.38
CA VAL A 364 3.42 -20.55 -1.76
C VAL A 364 2.14 -20.37 -0.93
N ALA A 365 2.10 -19.38 -0.05
CA ALA A 365 0.96 -19.09 0.82
C ALA A 365 -0.35 -18.88 0.02
N ARG A 366 -0.25 -18.34 -1.19
CA ARG A 366 -1.39 -18.19 -2.09
C ARG A 366 -1.99 -19.47 -2.65
N ARG A 367 -1.23 -20.56 -2.67
CA ARG A 367 -1.70 -21.86 -3.17
C ARG A 367 -2.36 -22.67 -2.06
N THR A 368 -2.20 -22.26 -0.81
CA THR A 368 -2.66 -22.96 0.39
C THR A 368 -3.94 -22.34 0.99
N PRO A 369 -4.70 -23.06 1.83
CA PRO A 369 -5.88 -22.52 2.52
C PRO A 369 -5.58 -21.32 3.43
N VAL A 370 -4.32 -21.12 3.83
CA VAL A 370 -3.84 -19.95 4.58
C VAL A 370 -3.64 -18.70 3.72
N SER A 371 -4.13 -18.68 2.46
CA SER A 371 -3.95 -17.55 1.54
C SER A 371 -4.61 -16.25 2.03
N LEU A 372 -5.71 -16.34 2.79
CA LEU A 372 -6.33 -15.17 3.38
C LEU A 372 -5.48 -14.63 4.54
N PRO A 373 -5.20 -15.39 5.61
CA PRO A 373 -4.42 -14.89 6.74
C PRO A 373 -2.99 -14.47 6.38
N LEU A 374 -2.31 -15.19 5.49
CA LEU A 374 -0.89 -14.92 5.16
C LEU A 374 -0.69 -14.05 3.91
N ALA A 375 -1.64 -14.04 2.97
CA ALA A 375 -1.48 -13.38 1.68
C ALA A 375 -2.70 -12.52 1.26
N TRP A 376 -3.60 -12.20 2.20
CA TRP A 376 -4.71 -11.24 2.06
C TRP A 376 -5.83 -11.59 1.07
N ARG A 377 -5.73 -12.72 0.35
CA ARG A 377 -6.74 -13.09 -0.64
C ARG A 377 -7.52 -14.34 -0.23
N PRO A 378 -8.86 -14.32 -0.34
CA PRO A 378 -9.66 -15.52 -0.16
C PRO A 378 -9.19 -16.61 -1.11
N TRP A 379 -8.95 -17.80 -0.56
CA TRP A 379 -8.57 -18.96 -1.35
C TRP A 379 -9.66 -19.22 -2.38
N ARG A 380 -9.27 -19.23 -3.66
CA ARG A 380 -10.12 -19.78 -4.71
C ARG A 380 -9.53 -21.16 -5.00
N ALA A 381 -10.11 -22.18 -4.39
CA ALA A 381 -9.94 -23.54 -4.88
C ALA A 381 -10.10 -23.48 -6.40
N ARG A 382 -9.10 -23.95 -7.15
CA ARG A 382 -9.24 -24.13 -8.60
C ARG A 382 -10.44 -25.07 -8.76
N ARG A 383 -11.63 -24.52 -9.00
CA ARG A 383 -12.76 -25.32 -9.47
C ARG A 383 -12.30 -25.84 -10.82
N ARG A 384 -11.81 -27.08 -10.85
CA ARG A 384 -11.78 -27.87 -12.09
C ARG A 384 -13.25 -28.00 -12.48
N GLY A 385 -13.75 -27.07 -13.30
CA GLY A 385 -14.99 -27.29 -14.02
C GLY A 385 -14.79 -28.49 -14.95
N PRO A 386 -15.83 -29.31 -15.20
CA PRO A 386 -15.72 -30.41 -16.14
C PRO A 386 -15.25 -29.84 -17.49
N ALA A 387 -14.34 -30.56 -18.14
CA ALA A 387 -13.88 -30.22 -19.49
C ALA A 387 -15.12 -30.04 -20.38
N GLY A 388 -15.36 -28.82 -20.86
CA GLY A 388 -16.40 -28.57 -21.87
C GLY A 388 -16.03 -29.32 -23.15
N PRO A 389 -17.01 -29.86 -23.89
CA PRO A 389 -16.74 -30.68 -25.06
C PRO A 389 -15.94 -29.90 -26.10
N ALA A 390 -14.92 -30.55 -26.65
CA ALA A 390 -14.07 -30.00 -27.70
C ALA A 390 -14.94 -29.57 -28.89
N VAL A 391 -14.91 -28.28 -29.22
CA VAL A 391 -15.50 -27.75 -30.44
C VAL A 391 -14.64 -28.27 -31.60
N ALA A 392 -15.21 -29.19 -32.39
CA ALA A 392 -14.62 -29.66 -33.63
C ALA A 392 -14.46 -28.47 -34.60
N LYS A 393 -13.27 -28.34 -35.16
CA LYS A 393 -12.92 -27.35 -36.18
C LYS A 393 -13.62 -27.75 -37.50
N PRO A 394 -14.32 -26.86 -38.21
CA PRO A 394 -14.85 -27.19 -39.53
C PRO A 394 -13.68 -27.41 -40.50
N ALA A 395 -13.77 -28.49 -41.27
CA ALA A 395 -12.81 -28.82 -42.32
C ALA A 395 -12.93 -27.81 -43.47
N ASP A 396 -11.77 -27.36 -43.95
CA ASP A 396 -11.62 -26.49 -45.11
C ASP A 396 -12.19 -27.18 -46.36
N ALA A 397 -13.06 -26.47 -47.08
CA ALA A 397 -13.54 -26.86 -48.40
C ALA A 397 -12.40 -26.69 -49.41
N ALA A 398 -11.88 -27.81 -49.91
CA ALA A 398 -11.01 -27.85 -51.08
C ALA A 398 -11.86 -28.14 -52.33
N THR A 399 -11.86 -27.16 -53.24
CA THR A 399 -11.80 -27.30 -54.71
C THR A 399 -12.19 -28.66 -55.33
N ALA A 400 -13.30 -28.66 -56.04
CA ALA A 400 -13.44 -29.16 -57.42
C ALA A 400 -14.61 -28.43 -58.09
#